data_AF-A0A151EX80-F1
#
_entry.id   AF-A0A151EX80-F1
#
_cell.length_a   1.000
_cell.length_b   1.000
_cell.length_c   1.000
_cell.angle_alpha   90.00
_cell.angle_beta   90.00
_cell.angle_gamma   90.00
#
_symmetry.space_group_name_H-M   'P 1'
#
loop_
_entity.id
_entity.type
_entity.pdbx_description
1 polymer ?
#
loop_
_entity_poly.entity_id
_entity_poly.type
_entity_poly.pdbx_seq_one_letter_code
_entity_poly.pdbx_strand_id
1 'polypeptide(L)'
;MNKRNFAAVIFFAIVGAFLLFTALMMHPFGNFNEENTPEMDEYIIDNTQNETGADNGVTAVVFDYRGFDTLGEATVLFTAVAGVILVFRRLKK
;
A
#
# COMPACT_ATOMS: atom_id res chain seq x y z
N MET A 1 -34.82 10.74 -9.31
CA MET A 1 -33.62 10.56 -8.47
C MET A 1 -32.97 11.92 -8.27
N ASN A 2 -32.67 12.35 -7.05
CA ASN A 2 -32.08 13.68 -6.81
C ASN A 2 -30.67 13.77 -7.42
N LYS A 3 -30.21 14.98 -7.79
CA LYS A 3 -28.91 15.21 -8.46
C LYS A 3 -27.74 14.51 -7.74
N ARG A 4 -27.73 14.53 -6.40
CA ARG A 4 -26.75 13.82 -5.57
C ARG A 4 -26.76 12.30 -5.80
N ASN A 5 -27.95 11.69 -5.81
CA ASN A 5 -28.10 10.25 -5.98
C ASN A 5 -27.74 9.85 -7.41
N PHE A 6 -28.07 10.69 -8.40
CA PHE A 6 -27.66 10.49 -9.80
C PHE A 6 -26.13 10.54 -9.96
N ALA A 7 -25.47 11.55 -9.36
CA ALA A 7 -24.01 11.63 -9.35
C ALA A 7 -23.35 10.44 -8.63
N ALA A 8 -23.90 10.02 -7.49
CA ALA A 8 -23.40 8.87 -6.76
C ALA A 8 -23.49 7.56 -7.57
N VAL A 9 -24.62 7.31 -8.23
CA VAL A 9 -24.79 6.13 -9.09
C VAL A 9 -23.78 6.12 -10.23
N ILE A 10 -23.58 7.26 -10.90
CA ILE A 10 -22.57 7.37 -11.97
C ILE A 10 -21.17 7.09 -11.42
N PHE A 11 -20.82 7.70 -10.29
CA PHE A 11 -19.50 7.51 -9.66
C PHE A 11 -19.25 6.03 -9.33
N PHE A 12 -20.18 5.39 -8.63
CA PHE A 12 -20.04 3.97 -8.27
C PHE A 12 -20.07 3.05 -9.49
N ALA A 13 -20.84 3.38 -10.53
CA ALA A 13 -20.83 2.62 -11.78
C ALA A 13 -19.45 2.70 -12.46
N ILE A 14 -18.83 3.88 -12.51
CA ILE A 14 -17.49 4.06 -13.09
C ILE A 14 -16.43 3.32 -12.27
N VAL A 15 -16.40 3.53 -10.95
CA VAL A 15 -15.43 2.86 -10.07
C VAL A 15 -15.63 1.35 -10.09
N GLY A 16 -16.87 0.88 -10.02
CA GLY A 16 -17.20 -0.54 -10.08
C GLY A 16 -16.80 -1.17 -11.40
N ALA A 17 -17.08 -0.51 -12.54
CA ALA A 17 -16.66 -0.99 -13.85
C ALA A 17 -15.14 -1.05 -13.97
N PHE A 18 -14.43 -0.04 -13.47
CA PHE A 18 -12.96 -0.03 -13.44
C PHE A 18 -12.41 -1.21 -12.61
N LEU A 19 -12.91 -1.40 -11.38
CA LEU A 19 -12.45 -2.49 -10.51
C LEU A 19 -12.75 -3.87 -11.08
N LEU A 20 -13.92 -4.06 -11.70
CA LEU A 20 -14.27 -5.31 -12.38
C LEU A 20 -13.37 -5.56 -13.58
N PHE A 21 -13.12 -4.53 -14.39
CA PHE A 21 -12.23 -4.63 -15.53
C PHE A 21 -10.81 -5.02 -15.11
N THR A 22 -10.25 -4.39 -14.07
CA THR A 22 -8.91 -4.74 -13.56
C THR A 22 -8.87 -6.15 -13.00
N ALA A 23 -9.94 -6.60 -12.31
CA ALA A 23 -10.02 -7.96 -11.79
C ALA A 23 -10.05 -9.01 -12.90
N LEU A 24 -10.71 -8.72 -14.03
CA LEU A 24 -10.73 -9.60 -15.22
C LEU A 24 -9.39 -9.66 -15.95
N MET A 25 -8.53 -8.65 -15.79
CA MET A 25 -7.21 -8.56 -16.41
C MET A 25 -6.08 -9.08 -15.52
N MET A 26 -6.39 -9.49 -14.28
CA MET A 26 -5.40 -10.03 -13.35
C MET A 26 -4.89 -11.39 -13.83
N HIS A 27 -3.60 -11.66 -13.65
CA HIS A 27 -3.03 -12.96 -13.97
C HIS A 27 -3.73 -14.10 -13.18
N PRO A 28 -3.84 -15.31 -13.75
CA PRO A 28 -4.41 -16.44 -13.04
C PRO A 28 -3.64 -16.71 -11.74
N PHE A 29 -4.38 -16.90 -10.65
CA PHE A 29 -3.79 -17.16 -9.35
C PHE A 29 -2.96 -18.46 -9.37
N GLY A 30 -1.73 -18.39 -8.87
CA GLY A 30 -0.84 -19.55 -8.73
C GLY A 30 -0.21 -20.05 -10.03
N ASN A 31 -0.40 -19.36 -11.16
CA ASN A 31 0.24 -19.72 -12.42
C ASN A 31 1.49 -18.85 -12.65
N PHE A 32 2.59 -19.27 -12.04
CA PHE A 32 3.91 -18.65 -12.21
C PHE A 32 4.69 -19.42 -13.30
N ASN A 33 5.18 -18.69 -14.29
CA ASN A 33 6.10 -19.17 -15.32
C ASN A 33 7.21 -18.14 -15.52
N GLU A 34 8.27 -18.47 -16.26
CA GLU A 34 9.42 -17.57 -16.49
C GLU A 34 9.03 -16.19 -17.06
N GLU A 35 7.88 -16.05 -17.72
CA GLU A 35 7.39 -14.77 -18.24
C GLU A 35 6.59 -13.94 -17.22
N ASN A 36 5.98 -14.58 -16.22
CA ASN A 36 5.05 -13.93 -15.28
C ASN A 36 5.53 -13.92 -13.82
N THR A 37 6.66 -14.56 -13.50
CA THR A 37 7.26 -14.44 -12.17
C THR A 37 7.96 -13.10 -12.03
N PRO A 38 7.64 -12.29 -11.01
CA PRO A 38 8.33 -11.03 -10.79
C PRO A 38 9.79 -11.29 -10.39
N GLU A 39 10.73 -10.88 -11.23
CA GLU A 39 12.19 -11.02 -10.99
C GLU A 39 12.62 -10.42 -9.64
N MET A 40 11.98 -9.30 -9.25
CA MET A 40 12.21 -8.67 -7.96
C MET A 40 11.84 -9.58 -6.78
N ASP A 41 10.73 -10.32 -6.88
CA ASP A 41 10.25 -11.17 -5.79
C ASP A 41 11.19 -12.35 -5.58
N GLU A 42 11.62 -13.00 -6.68
CA GLU A 42 12.64 -14.07 -6.63
C GLU A 42 13.95 -13.56 -6.05
N TYR A 43 14.45 -12.42 -6.51
CA TYR A 43 15.69 -11.84 -5.99
C TYR A 43 15.63 -11.62 -4.47
N ILE A 44 14.54 -11.02 -3.99
CA ILE A 44 14.36 -10.76 -2.56
C ILE A 44 14.29 -12.07 -1.79
N ILE A 45 13.55 -13.07 -2.28
CA ILE A 45 13.44 -14.38 -1.62
C ILE A 45 14.82 -15.04 -1.50
N ASP A 46 15.63 -15.00 -2.56
CA ASP A 46 16.91 -15.69 -2.61
C ASP A 46 18.02 -14.95 -1.83
N ASN A 47 17.94 -13.62 -1.72
CA ASN A 47 19.04 -12.80 -1.19
C ASN A 47 18.75 -12.14 0.16
N THR A 48 17.49 -12.14 0.66
CA THR A 48 17.09 -11.45 1.90
C THR A 48 18.07 -11.71 3.04
N GLN A 49 18.32 -12.99 3.34
CA GLN A 49 19.09 -13.35 4.52
C GLN A 49 20.57 -12.94 4.40
N ASN A 50 21.12 -12.98 3.18
CA ASN A 50 22.51 -12.60 2.93
C ASN A 50 22.70 -11.07 2.95
N GLU A 51 21.73 -10.32 2.44
CA GLU A 51 21.85 -8.86 2.32
C GLU A 51 21.43 -8.10 3.59
N THR A 52 20.41 -8.60 4.29
CA THR A 52 19.79 -7.92 5.43
C THR A 52 20.08 -8.60 6.78
N GLY A 53 20.45 -9.88 6.75
CA GLY A 53 20.60 -10.70 7.96
C GLY A 53 19.27 -11.07 8.64
N ALA A 54 18.13 -10.66 8.08
CA ALA A 54 16.82 -11.01 8.62
C ALA A 54 16.35 -12.37 8.09
N ASP A 55 15.83 -13.22 8.98
CA ASP A 55 15.20 -14.49 8.58
C ASP A 55 13.80 -14.28 7.96
N ASN A 56 13.20 -13.10 8.17
CA ASN A 56 11.86 -12.78 7.69
C ASN A 56 11.90 -11.84 6.49
N GLY A 57 11.64 -12.39 5.29
CA GLY A 57 11.51 -11.65 4.03
C GLY A 57 10.60 -10.44 4.10
N VAL A 58 9.44 -10.54 4.76
CA VAL A 58 8.50 -9.42 4.84
C VAL A 58 9.08 -8.26 5.67
N THR A 59 9.76 -8.59 6.77
CA THR A 59 10.37 -7.56 7.64
C THR A 59 11.55 -6.90 6.92
N ALA A 60 12.37 -7.69 6.23
CA ALA A 60 13.47 -7.19 5.40
C ALA A 60 12.98 -6.26 4.29
N VAL A 61 11.87 -6.58 3.62
CA VAL A 61 11.28 -5.69 2.61
C VAL A 61 10.87 -4.37 3.22
N VAL A 62 10.13 -4.38 4.33
CA VAL A 62 9.56 -3.16 4.91
C VAL A 62 10.63 -2.28 5.58
N PHE A 63 11.66 -2.86 6.20
CA PHE A 63 12.65 -2.09 6.95
C PHE A 63 13.98 -1.87 6.22
N ASP A 64 14.44 -2.83 5.42
CA ASP A 64 15.74 -2.74 4.74
C ASP A 64 15.58 -2.33 3.28
N TYR A 65 14.95 -3.15 2.43
CA TYR A 65 14.81 -2.84 0.99
C TYR A 65 13.96 -1.59 0.73
N ARG A 66 12.86 -1.42 1.47
CA ARG A 66 11.91 -0.32 1.34
C ARG A 66 11.76 0.49 2.62
N GLY A 67 12.84 0.60 3.39
CA GLY A 67 12.86 1.35 4.65
C GLY A 67 12.41 2.81 4.52
N PHE A 68 12.61 3.43 3.35
CA PHE A 68 12.16 4.81 3.10
C PHE A 68 10.63 4.96 3.10
N ASP A 69 9.90 3.96 2.61
CA ASP A 69 8.43 3.97 2.63
C ASP A 69 7.92 3.90 4.08
N THR A 70 8.56 3.06 4.91
CA THR A 70 8.25 2.92 6.35
C THR A 70 8.63 4.15 7.16
N LEU A 71 9.72 4.84 6.81
CA LEU A 71 10.05 6.15 7.37
C LEU A 71 8.94 7.18 7.04
N GLY A 72 8.40 7.12 5.83
CA GLY A 72 7.26 7.90 5.40
C GLY A 72 6.01 7.59 6.25
N GLU A 73 5.68 6.32 6.45
CA GLU A 73 4.57 5.88 7.32
C GLU A 73 4.74 6.44 8.74
N ALA A 74 5.92 6.27 9.34
CA ALA A 74 6.23 6.78 10.67
C ALA A 74 6.06 8.31 10.75
N THR A 75 6.47 9.03 9.70
CA THR A 75 6.29 10.48 9.60
C THR A 75 4.82 10.87 9.52
N VAL A 76 4.00 10.15 8.75
CA VAL A 76 2.55 10.38 8.66
C VAL A 76 1.89 10.16 10.02
N LEU A 77 2.20 9.07 10.71
CA LEU A 77 1.65 8.80 12.05
C LEU A 77 2.10 9.86 13.06
N PHE A 78 3.37 10.24 13.04
CA PHE A 78 3.89 11.29 13.92
C PHE A 78 3.18 12.62 13.70
N THR A 79 3.04 13.05 12.44
CA THR A 79 2.37 14.32 12.09
C THR A 79 0.89 14.28 12.42
N ALA A 80 0.20 13.15 12.25
CA ALA A 80 -1.19 12.98 12.66
C ALA A 80 -1.38 13.17 14.17
N VAL A 81 -0.56 12.49 14.99
CA VAL A 81 -0.61 12.62 16.46
C VAL A 81 -0.22 14.03 16.90
N ALA A 82 0.84 14.61 16.34
CA ALA A 82 1.26 15.97 16.62
C ALA A 82 0.16 16.98 16.27
N GLY A 83 -0.50 16.80 15.13
CA GLY A 83 -1.62 17.65 14.68
C GLY A 83 -2.80 17.61 15.65
N VAL A 84 -3.21 16.42 16.11
CA VAL A 84 -4.26 16.27 17.12
C VAL A 84 -3.87 17.00 18.41
N ILE A 85 -2.65 16.79 18.91
CA ILE A 85 -2.17 17.48 20.12
C ILE A 85 -2.22 19.00 19.95
N LEU A 86 -1.76 19.53 18.81
CA LEU A 86 -1.76 20.97 18.53
C LEU A 86 -3.17 21.57 18.53
N VAL A 87 -4.15 20.88 17.92
CA VAL A 87 -5.55 21.33 17.88
C VAL A 87 -6.18 21.35 19.28
N PHE A 88 -5.90 20.34 20.10
CA PHE A 88 -6.50 20.21 21.44
C PHE A 88 -5.69 20.88 22.56
N ARG A 89 -4.50 21.43 22.28
CA ARG A 89 -3.67 22.09 23.29
C ARG A 89 -4.34 23.37 23.78
N ARG A 90 -4.70 23.42 25.07
CA ARG A 90 -5.12 24.67 25.72
C ARG A 90 -3.93 25.62 25.84
N LEU A 91 -3.98 26.73 25.11
CA LEU A 91 -3.11 27.87 25.37
C LEU A 91 -3.60 28.55 26.65
N LYS A 92 -2.89 28.35 27.77
CA LYS A 92 -3.04 29.25 28.92
C LYS A 92 -2.53 30.63 28.49
N LYS A 93 -3.39 31.64 28.62
CA LYS A 93 -2.98 33.05 28.53
C LYS A 93 -1.99 33.37 29.64
#